data_AF-A0A518BTN3-F1
#
_entry.id   AF-A0A518BTN3-F1
#
_cell.length_a   1.000
_cell.length_b   1.000
_cell.length_c   1.000
_cell.angle_alpha   90.00
_cell.angle_beta   90.00
_cell.angle_gamma   90.00
#
_symmetry.space_group_name_H-M   'P 1'
#
loop_
_entity.id
_entity.type
_entity.pdbx_description
1 polymer ?
#
loop_
_entity_poly.entity_id
_entity_poly.type
_entity_poly.pdbx_seq_one_letter_code
_entity_poly.pdbx_strand_id
1 'polypeptide(L)'
;MSHAPRITGFSGTGYLRAQRDALGSPGHGTLTYAFEITNSASYQFAFSSRIGAGTQSSEHNDTWVRIVDADGNALAPIPNENVKNGAYWYKVYMNNRHGWIHDASNKDNDPHSLSWNLAAGAQYAIQISSRSKDHLVDRLFLGDRNRYALANKTSGKSANNTMFRNLENSLLAGEAIPGDLDCSGAIDAEDIDLLVNAIINGSAPGSYDLDDSGTVDADDLDFLITDILNTAVGDANLDQKVDLLDLSSLAANFHTSAGWAQGNFTLDPAVDLLDLSALASNFGFTSTIPEPASIAILNLGILATRR
;
A
#
# COMPACT_ATOMS: atom_id res chain seq x y z
N MET A 1 -16.06 -1.50 -20.16
CA MET A 1 -16.31 -1.98 -18.78
C MET A 1 -17.32 -1.03 -18.13
N SER A 2 -18.09 -1.44 -17.12
CA SER A 2 -19.04 -0.55 -16.41
C SER A 2 -18.93 -0.69 -14.89
N HIS A 3 -19.43 0.30 -14.16
CA HIS A 3 -19.58 0.30 -12.70
C HIS A 3 -20.72 -0.68 -12.29
N ALA A 4 -20.59 -1.44 -11.19
CA ALA A 4 -21.58 -2.43 -10.74
C ALA A 4 -21.75 -2.48 -9.21
N PRO A 5 -22.97 -2.68 -8.66
CA PRO A 5 -23.19 -2.90 -7.22
C PRO A 5 -22.88 -4.38 -6.88
N ARG A 6 -22.44 -4.83 -5.70
CA ARG A 6 -21.97 -4.26 -4.43
C ARG A 6 -21.01 -5.31 -3.83
N ILE A 7 -19.92 -5.63 -4.53
CA ILE A 7 -18.86 -6.52 -4.04
C ILE A 7 -17.88 -5.63 -3.28
N THR A 8 -17.66 -5.90 -1.99
CA THR A 8 -16.77 -5.13 -1.12
C THR A 8 -15.31 -5.62 -1.20
N GLY A 9 -14.39 -4.84 -0.62
CA GLY A 9 -12.95 -5.17 -0.55
C GLY A 9 -12.13 -4.78 -1.78
N PHE A 10 -12.68 -3.93 -2.66
CA PHE A 10 -11.92 -3.23 -3.69
C PHE A 10 -11.35 -1.93 -3.11
N SER A 11 -10.38 -1.35 -3.78
CA SER A 11 -9.71 -0.13 -3.36
C SER A 11 -10.33 1.11 -4.01
N GLY A 12 -10.25 2.27 -3.35
CA GLY A 12 -10.78 3.52 -3.91
C GLY A 12 -12.31 3.53 -4.08
N THR A 13 -12.81 4.17 -5.13
CA THR A 13 -14.25 4.45 -5.28
C THR A 13 -15.03 3.42 -6.11
N GLY A 14 -14.35 2.43 -6.69
CA GLY A 14 -15.01 1.39 -7.48
C GLY A 14 -14.06 0.48 -8.23
N TYR A 15 -14.64 -0.52 -8.89
CA TYR A 15 -13.92 -1.46 -9.74
C TYR A 15 -14.56 -1.55 -11.13
N LEU A 16 -13.78 -2.06 -12.08
CA LEU A 16 -14.21 -2.32 -13.44
C LEU A 16 -14.79 -3.73 -13.55
N ARG A 17 -15.93 -3.87 -14.22
CA ARG A 17 -16.50 -5.17 -14.59
C ARG A 17 -16.44 -5.39 -16.10
N ALA A 18 -15.87 -6.52 -16.52
CA ALA A 18 -15.94 -6.99 -17.90
C ALA A 18 -17.39 -7.32 -18.28
N GLN A 19 -17.87 -6.75 -19.38
CA GLN A 19 -19.30 -6.81 -19.75
C GLN A 19 -19.63 -7.93 -20.75
N ARG A 20 -18.61 -8.60 -21.29
CA ARG A 20 -18.78 -9.63 -22.31
C ARG A 20 -17.62 -10.62 -22.34
N ASP A 21 -17.90 -11.78 -22.92
CA ASP A 21 -16.90 -12.73 -23.34
C ASP A 21 -16.31 -12.33 -24.70
N ALA A 22 -14.99 -12.40 -24.82
CA ALA A 22 -14.21 -12.11 -26.01
C ALA A 22 -12.92 -12.97 -26.04
N LEU A 23 -13.05 -14.26 -25.75
CA LEU A 23 -11.97 -15.23 -25.49
C LEU A 23 -10.92 -15.38 -26.60
N GLY A 24 -11.25 -14.98 -27.84
CA GLY A 24 -10.36 -15.05 -29.01
C GLY A 24 -10.27 -13.75 -29.81
N SER A 25 -10.97 -12.69 -29.40
CA SER A 25 -11.05 -11.42 -30.12
C SER A 25 -10.75 -10.29 -29.14
N PRO A 26 -9.47 -10.01 -28.83
CA PRO A 26 -9.11 -8.97 -27.89
C PRO A 26 -9.40 -7.56 -28.45
N GLY A 27 -9.41 -6.56 -27.58
CA GLY A 27 -9.52 -5.14 -27.94
C GLY A 27 -10.92 -4.54 -27.87
N HIS A 28 -11.96 -5.33 -27.56
CA HIS A 28 -13.32 -4.81 -27.39
C HIS A 28 -13.46 -4.02 -26.09
N GLY A 29 -13.86 -2.75 -26.22
CA GLY A 29 -14.01 -1.85 -25.07
C GLY A 29 -12.68 -1.58 -24.36
N THR A 30 -11.61 -1.42 -25.14
CA THR A 30 -10.26 -1.13 -24.63
C THR A 30 -10.25 0.11 -23.76
N LEU A 31 -9.71 -0.02 -22.56
CA LEU A 31 -9.32 1.09 -21.69
C LEU A 31 -7.81 1.28 -21.79
N THR A 32 -7.36 2.52 -21.84
CA THR A 32 -5.95 2.89 -22.01
C THR A 32 -5.52 3.77 -20.84
N TYR A 33 -4.45 3.37 -20.16
CA TYR A 33 -3.86 4.09 -19.04
C TYR A 33 -2.43 4.46 -19.41
N ALA A 34 -2.20 5.74 -19.69
CA ALA A 34 -0.87 6.26 -20.01
C ALA A 34 -0.04 6.44 -18.73
N PHE A 35 1.26 6.21 -18.83
CA PHE A 35 2.22 6.40 -17.75
C PHE A 35 3.62 6.66 -18.30
N GLU A 36 4.43 7.33 -17.48
CA GLU A 36 5.84 7.56 -17.73
C GLU A 36 6.68 6.68 -16.82
N ILE A 37 7.77 6.13 -17.34
CA ILE A 37 8.77 5.41 -16.55
C ILE A 37 9.90 6.36 -16.19
N THR A 38 10.19 6.49 -14.89
CA THR A 38 11.27 7.38 -14.41
C THR A 38 12.62 6.68 -14.32
N ASN A 39 12.65 5.34 -14.27
CA ASN A 39 13.87 4.55 -14.14
C ASN A 39 13.86 3.38 -15.15
N SER A 40 14.93 3.21 -15.92
CA SER A 40 15.03 2.09 -16.86
C SER A 40 15.16 0.77 -16.09
N ALA A 41 14.21 -0.15 -16.26
CA ALA A 41 14.24 -1.45 -15.58
C ALA A 41 13.36 -2.50 -16.28
N SER A 42 13.43 -3.73 -15.77
CA SER A 42 12.45 -4.78 -16.09
C SER A 42 11.27 -4.65 -15.13
N TYR A 43 10.09 -4.33 -15.66
CA TYR A 43 8.87 -4.15 -14.89
C TYR A 43 7.94 -5.35 -15.02
N GLN A 44 7.48 -5.90 -13.90
CA GLN A 44 6.47 -6.96 -13.88
C GLN A 44 5.07 -6.37 -13.73
N PHE A 45 4.10 -6.90 -14.47
CA PHE A 45 2.69 -6.49 -14.36
C PHE A 45 1.92 -7.42 -13.43
N ALA A 46 0.99 -6.83 -12.67
CA ALA A 46 -0.14 -7.53 -12.06
C ALA A 46 -1.36 -6.62 -12.01
N PHE A 47 -2.50 -7.18 -11.63
CA PHE A 47 -3.68 -6.40 -11.29
C PHE A 47 -4.37 -6.96 -10.05
N SER A 48 -5.05 -6.09 -9.30
CA SER A 48 -6.03 -6.51 -8.31
C SER A 48 -7.28 -6.94 -9.05
N SER A 49 -7.60 -8.22 -9.01
CA SER A 49 -8.74 -8.75 -9.73
C SER A 49 -9.53 -9.79 -8.92
N ARG A 50 -10.79 -9.98 -9.32
CA ARG A 50 -11.73 -10.89 -8.67
C ARG A 50 -12.65 -11.56 -9.69
N ILE A 51 -13.00 -12.82 -9.43
CA ILE A 51 -14.06 -13.53 -10.14
C ILE A 51 -15.41 -13.01 -9.64
N GLY A 52 -16.18 -12.37 -10.53
CA GLY A 52 -17.46 -11.74 -10.19
C GLY A 52 -18.69 -12.63 -10.38
N ALA A 53 -18.55 -13.79 -11.03
CA ALA A 53 -19.63 -14.74 -11.28
C ALA A 53 -19.09 -16.19 -11.37
N GLY A 54 -19.98 -17.18 -11.26
CA GLY A 54 -19.62 -18.60 -11.41
C GLY A 54 -19.30 -19.33 -10.10
N THR A 55 -18.98 -20.62 -10.24
CA THR A 55 -18.71 -21.52 -9.11
C THR A 55 -17.32 -22.12 -9.11
N GLN A 56 -16.56 -21.98 -10.20
CA GLN A 56 -15.21 -22.54 -10.33
C GLN A 56 -14.14 -21.45 -10.42
N SER A 57 -12.93 -21.73 -9.92
CA SER A 57 -11.80 -20.79 -9.93
C SER A 57 -11.23 -20.50 -11.32
N SER A 58 -11.66 -21.24 -12.35
CA SER A 58 -11.27 -21.06 -13.74
C SER A 58 -12.35 -20.38 -14.60
N GLU A 59 -13.47 -19.99 -13.99
CA GLU A 59 -14.56 -19.29 -14.68
C GLU A 59 -14.43 -17.79 -14.44
N HIS A 60 -14.68 -16.97 -15.47
CA HIS A 60 -14.76 -15.51 -15.35
C HIS A 60 -13.52 -14.86 -14.70
N ASN A 61 -12.35 -15.44 -14.96
CA ASN A 61 -11.14 -15.22 -14.17
C ASN A 61 -10.04 -14.43 -14.90
N ASP A 62 -10.37 -13.85 -16.07
CA ASP A 62 -9.36 -13.26 -16.93
C ASP A 62 -9.80 -12.07 -17.78
N THR A 63 -8.77 -11.34 -18.21
CA THR A 63 -8.88 -10.08 -18.96
C THR A 63 -7.69 -9.96 -19.90
N TRP A 64 -7.90 -9.33 -21.05
CA TRP A 64 -6.84 -9.10 -22.02
C TRP A 64 -6.00 -7.90 -21.59
N VAL A 65 -4.68 -8.03 -21.64
CA VAL A 65 -3.72 -6.96 -21.33
C VAL A 65 -2.66 -6.86 -22.40
N ARG A 66 -2.20 -5.63 -22.68
CA ARG A 66 -0.95 -5.35 -23.41
C ARG A 66 -0.35 -4.03 -22.96
N ILE A 67 0.93 -3.83 -23.26
CA ILE A 67 1.60 -2.52 -23.16
C ILE A 67 1.91 -2.02 -24.56
N VAL A 68 1.70 -0.73 -24.80
CA VAL A 68 2.06 -0.04 -26.04
C VAL A 68 3.05 1.09 -25.76
N ASP A 69 3.86 1.44 -26.75
CA ASP A 69 4.68 2.66 -26.72
C ASP A 69 3.84 3.92 -27.01
N ALA A 70 4.50 5.08 -27.03
CA ALA A 70 3.88 6.38 -27.29
C ALA A 70 3.16 6.46 -28.66
N ASP A 71 3.60 5.68 -29.64
CA ASP A 71 3.00 5.62 -30.98
C ASP A 71 1.85 4.59 -31.06
N GLY A 72 1.58 3.86 -29.97
CA GLY A 72 0.56 2.83 -29.90
C GLY A 72 1.00 1.46 -30.42
N ASN A 73 2.29 1.25 -30.68
CA ASN A 73 2.81 -0.05 -31.09
C ASN A 73 2.90 -0.98 -29.88
N ALA A 74 2.41 -2.20 -30.03
CA ALA A 74 2.40 -3.16 -28.92
C ALA A 74 3.81 -3.72 -28.64
N LEU A 75 4.19 -3.72 -27.36
CA LEU A 75 5.48 -4.20 -26.89
C LEU A 75 5.42 -5.68 -26.52
N ALA A 76 6.40 -6.45 -27.00
CA ALA A 76 6.61 -7.81 -26.54
C ALA A 76 7.15 -7.81 -25.09
N PRO A 77 6.63 -8.69 -24.21
CA PRO A 77 7.22 -8.90 -22.90
C PRO A 77 8.57 -9.60 -23.02
N ILE A 78 9.33 -9.59 -21.92
CA ILE A 78 10.54 -10.38 -21.73
C ILE A 78 10.22 -11.86 -22.06
N PRO A 79 10.99 -12.51 -22.95
CA PRO A 79 10.71 -13.87 -23.37
C PRO A 79 10.68 -14.86 -22.21
N ASN A 80 9.56 -15.55 -22.03
CA ASN A 80 9.38 -16.63 -21.06
C ASN A 80 8.19 -17.53 -21.44
N GLU A 81 8.13 -17.98 -22.71
CA GLU A 81 7.07 -18.87 -23.23
C GLU A 81 5.61 -18.38 -23.07
N ASN A 82 5.39 -17.08 -22.94
CA ASN A 82 4.07 -16.46 -22.83
C ASN A 82 3.19 -16.69 -24.08
N VAL A 83 1.89 -16.89 -23.86
CA VAL A 83 0.88 -17.11 -24.90
C VAL A 83 0.20 -15.79 -25.27
N LYS A 84 0.41 -15.35 -26.51
CA LYS A 84 -0.21 -14.14 -27.07
C LYS A 84 -1.33 -14.45 -28.06
N ASN A 85 -2.25 -13.52 -28.23
CA ASN A 85 -3.27 -13.52 -29.27
C ASN A 85 -3.17 -12.22 -30.10
N GLY A 86 -3.09 -12.37 -31.43
CA GLY A 86 -3.04 -11.25 -32.36
C GLY A 86 -1.90 -10.26 -32.08
N ALA A 87 -2.24 -8.97 -32.06
CA ALA A 87 -1.34 -7.83 -31.85
C ALA A 87 -0.85 -7.71 -30.39
N TYR A 88 -0.25 -8.78 -29.88
CA TYR A 88 0.36 -8.87 -28.55
C TYR A 88 -0.63 -8.63 -27.40
N TRP A 89 -1.86 -9.13 -27.56
CA TRP A 89 -2.77 -9.23 -26.42
C TRP A 89 -2.49 -10.52 -25.65
N TYR A 90 -2.32 -10.38 -24.35
CA TYR A 90 -2.02 -11.48 -23.45
C TYR A 90 -3.23 -11.74 -22.57
N LYS A 91 -3.64 -13.01 -22.48
CA LYS A 91 -4.64 -13.42 -21.51
C LYS A 91 -3.99 -13.27 -20.15
N VAL A 92 -4.53 -12.43 -19.28
CA VAL A 92 -4.06 -12.33 -17.91
C VAL A 92 -5.15 -12.84 -17.01
N TYR A 93 -4.85 -13.92 -16.30
CA TYR A 93 -5.81 -14.62 -15.47
C TYR A 93 -5.30 -14.75 -14.04
N MET A 94 -6.25 -14.98 -13.15
CA MET A 94 -6.03 -15.45 -11.80
C MET A 94 -6.86 -16.72 -11.57
N ASN A 95 -6.54 -17.51 -10.54
CA ASN A 95 -7.26 -18.77 -10.27
C ASN A 95 -7.68 -18.85 -8.79
N ASN A 96 -8.24 -17.75 -8.27
CA ASN A 96 -8.75 -17.67 -6.92
C ASN A 96 -10.21 -17.21 -6.93
N ARG A 97 -11.10 -18.07 -6.42
CA ARG A 97 -12.53 -17.78 -6.34
C ARG A 97 -12.88 -16.78 -5.23
N HIS A 98 -12.04 -16.69 -4.21
CA HIS A 98 -12.38 -15.96 -2.98
C HIS A 98 -11.48 -14.75 -2.82
N GLY A 99 -12.10 -13.57 -2.86
CA GLY A 99 -11.45 -12.30 -2.57
C GLY A 99 -10.85 -11.60 -3.79
N TRP A 100 -10.34 -10.42 -3.52
CA TRP A 100 -9.48 -9.67 -4.42
C TRP A 100 -8.06 -10.16 -4.21
N ILE A 101 -7.33 -10.41 -5.30
CA ILE A 101 -5.92 -10.81 -5.24
C ILE A 101 -5.11 -10.09 -6.30
N HIS A 102 -3.83 -9.89 -6.03
CA HIS A 102 -2.90 -9.45 -7.07
C HIS A 102 -2.21 -10.66 -7.72
N ASP A 103 -2.57 -10.93 -8.96
CA ASP A 103 -2.03 -12.02 -9.77
C ASP A 103 -2.03 -11.62 -11.24
N ALA A 104 -1.14 -12.21 -12.04
CA ALA A 104 -1.17 -12.06 -13.48
C ALA A 104 -0.45 -13.24 -14.14
N SER A 105 -1.20 -14.30 -14.38
CA SER A 105 -0.73 -15.49 -15.09
C SER A 105 -1.18 -15.46 -16.55
N ASN A 106 -0.37 -16.00 -17.48
CA ASN A 106 -0.68 -15.97 -18.91
C ASN A 106 -0.70 -17.33 -19.65
N LYS A 107 -0.15 -18.40 -19.06
CA LYS A 107 -0.04 -19.72 -19.73
C LYS A 107 -0.70 -20.80 -18.88
N ASP A 108 -1.70 -21.48 -19.46
CA ASP A 108 -2.45 -22.54 -18.77
C ASP A 108 -1.56 -23.73 -18.43
N ASN A 109 -1.79 -24.34 -17.27
CA ASN A 109 -1.04 -25.48 -16.72
C ASN A 109 0.45 -25.22 -16.42
N ASP A 110 0.96 -24.06 -16.81
CA ASP A 110 2.35 -23.64 -16.63
C ASP A 110 2.38 -22.10 -16.50
N PRO A 111 1.90 -21.56 -15.37
CA PRO A 111 1.62 -20.12 -15.24
C PRO A 111 2.89 -19.26 -15.30
N HIS A 112 2.89 -18.32 -16.24
CA HIS A 112 3.95 -17.35 -16.46
C HIS A 112 3.48 -15.93 -16.22
N SER A 113 4.32 -15.11 -15.59
CA SER A 113 4.10 -13.66 -15.47
C SER A 113 4.56 -12.91 -16.71
N LEU A 114 3.99 -11.73 -16.87
CA LEU A 114 4.38 -10.79 -17.91
C LEU A 114 5.29 -9.72 -17.33
N SER A 115 6.39 -9.44 -18.02
CA SER A 115 7.30 -8.36 -17.67
C SER A 115 7.80 -7.68 -18.92
N TRP A 116 8.12 -6.40 -18.86
CA TRP A 116 8.64 -5.62 -19.98
C TRP A 116 9.88 -4.86 -19.56
N ASN A 117 10.85 -4.74 -20.48
CA ASN A 117 11.95 -3.79 -20.31
C ASN A 117 11.45 -2.43 -20.76
N LEU A 118 11.37 -1.48 -19.83
CA LEU A 118 10.88 -0.13 -20.09
C LEU A 118 11.99 0.87 -19.80
N ALA A 119 12.08 1.92 -20.63
CA ALA A 119 13.14 2.93 -20.54
C ALA A 119 12.68 4.17 -19.76
N ALA A 120 13.60 4.75 -18.98
CA ALA A 120 13.40 6.04 -18.33
C ALA A 120 13.09 7.16 -19.35
N GLY A 121 12.16 8.04 -18.99
CA GLY A 121 11.72 9.17 -19.81
C GLY A 121 10.85 8.77 -21.01
N ALA A 122 10.55 7.48 -21.19
CA ALA A 122 9.64 7.02 -22.24
C ALA A 122 8.20 6.95 -21.73
N GLN A 123 7.28 7.37 -22.58
CA GLN A 123 5.84 7.25 -22.36
C GLN A 123 5.35 5.91 -22.88
N TYR A 124 4.51 5.26 -22.10
CA TYR A 124 3.86 3.99 -22.43
C TYR A 124 2.39 4.05 -22.05
N ALA A 125 1.63 3.06 -22.49
CA ALA A 125 0.29 2.85 -21.97
C ALA A 125 -0.02 1.37 -21.74
N ILE A 126 -0.66 1.07 -20.61
CA ILE A 126 -1.29 -0.24 -20.38
C ILE A 126 -2.67 -0.18 -21.01
N GLN A 127 -2.97 -1.15 -21.85
CA GLN A 127 -4.28 -1.35 -22.43
C GLN A 127 -4.91 -2.63 -21.91
N ILE A 128 -6.14 -2.52 -21.42
CA ILE A 128 -6.93 -3.65 -20.96
C ILE A 128 -8.26 -3.73 -21.73
N SER A 129 -8.72 -4.94 -22.03
CA SER A 129 -10.01 -5.17 -22.69
C SER A 129 -10.71 -6.41 -22.15
N SER A 130 -12.05 -6.46 -22.30
CA SER A 130 -12.83 -7.59 -21.77
C SER A 130 -12.37 -8.89 -22.42
N ARG A 131 -12.16 -9.95 -21.61
CA ARG A 131 -11.91 -11.30 -22.11
C ARG A 131 -12.98 -12.27 -21.62
N SER A 132 -13.12 -12.43 -20.31
CA SER A 132 -14.23 -13.16 -19.72
C SER A 132 -15.21 -12.18 -19.08
N LYS A 133 -16.50 -12.34 -19.35
CA LYS A 133 -17.55 -11.55 -18.72
C LYS A 133 -17.45 -11.69 -17.19
N ASP A 134 -17.80 -10.66 -16.44
CA ASP A 134 -17.81 -10.66 -14.97
C ASP A 134 -16.45 -10.90 -14.29
N HIS A 135 -15.33 -10.88 -15.03
CA HIS A 135 -14.04 -10.64 -14.41
C HIS A 135 -13.98 -9.17 -13.94
N LEU A 136 -13.56 -8.98 -12.69
CA LEU A 136 -13.51 -7.68 -12.03
C LEU A 136 -12.07 -7.24 -11.87
N VAL A 137 -11.77 -5.98 -12.16
CA VAL A 137 -10.43 -5.39 -12.04
C VAL A 137 -10.55 -4.09 -11.25
N ASP A 138 -9.78 -3.98 -10.17
CA ASP A 138 -9.77 -2.82 -9.27
C ASP A 138 -8.55 -1.94 -9.52
N ARG A 139 -7.35 -2.53 -9.51
CA ARG A 139 -6.09 -1.79 -9.59
C ARG A 139 -5.11 -2.45 -10.56
N LEU A 140 -4.31 -1.65 -11.25
CA LEU A 140 -3.20 -2.12 -12.11
C LEU A 140 -1.89 -1.85 -11.38
N PHE A 141 -0.96 -2.80 -11.46
CA PHE A 141 0.35 -2.70 -10.85
C PHE A 141 1.45 -2.95 -11.87
N LEU A 142 2.53 -2.16 -11.75
CA LEU A 142 3.73 -2.29 -12.54
C LEU A 142 4.93 -2.08 -11.62
N GLY A 143 5.65 -3.16 -11.31
CA GLY A 143 6.71 -3.14 -10.30
C GLY A 143 8.10 -3.37 -10.90
N ASP A 144 9.09 -2.59 -10.46
CA ASP A 144 10.50 -2.77 -10.83
C ASP A 144 11.08 -4.05 -10.21
N ARG A 145 11.50 -5.01 -11.04
CA ARG A 145 12.05 -6.31 -10.58
C ARG A 145 13.39 -6.20 -9.85
N ASN A 146 14.15 -5.14 -10.07
CA ASN A 146 15.47 -4.93 -9.47
C ASN A 146 15.35 -4.31 -8.08
N ARG A 147 14.41 -3.37 -7.89
CA ARG A 147 14.21 -2.66 -6.62
C ARG A 147 13.77 -3.57 -5.47
N TYR A 148 13.09 -4.67 -5.79
CA TYR A 148 12.58 -5.62 -4.79
C TYR A 148 13.40 -6.93 -4.68
N ALA A 149 14.65 -6.95 -5.16
CA ALA A 149 15.57 -8.11 -5.09
C ALA A 149 14.98 -9.44 -5.64
N LEU A 150 14.32 -9.41 -6.80
CA LEU A 150 13.67 -10.58 -7.42
C LEU A 150 14.40 -11.08 -8.67
N ALA A 151 15.73 -11.16 -8.62
CA ALA A 151 16.55 -11.51 -9.77
C ALA A 151 16.34 -12.93 -10.32
N ASN A 152 15.76 -13.90 -9.58
CA ASN A 152 15.77 -15.31 -10.02
C ASN A 152 14.56 -16.15 -9.56
N LYS A 153 13.34 -15.80 -9.97
CA LYS A 153 12.17 -16.66 -9.73
C LYS A 153 11.34 -16.80 -11.02
N THR A 154 11.89 -17.60 -11.93
CA THR A 154 11.44 -17.75 -13.33
C THR A 154 10.48 -18.90 -13.58
N SER A 155 10.05 -19.66 -12.57
CA SER A 155 9.16 -20.80 -12.79
C SER A 155 8.30 -21.10 -11.57
N GLY A 156 6.98 -20.92 -11.71
CA GLY A 156 5.99 -21.42 -10.76
C GLY A 156 5.00 -20.38 -10.26
N LYS A 157 3.73 -20.79 -10.23
CA LYS A 157 2.52 -20.09 -9.75
C LYS A 157 2.70 -19.27 -8.45
N SER A 158 3.65 -19.66 -7.58
CA SER A 158 3.89 -19.06 -6.26
C SER A 158 5.03 -18.02 -6.24
N ALA A 159 5.96 -18.09 -7.19
CA ALA A 159 7.07 -17.15 -7.32
C ALA A 159 6.64 -15.83 -8.01
N ASN A 160 5.66 -15.95 -8.90
CA ASN A 160 5.08 -14.88 -9.71
C ASN A 160 4.25 -13.89 -8.89
N ASN A 161 3.52 -14.38 -7.87
CA ASN A 161 2.68 -13.55 -7.01
C ASN A 161 3.42 -13.03 -5.78
N THR A 162 4.60 -13.56 -5.40
CA THR A 162 5.30 -13.07 -4.21
C THR A 162 5.68 -11.59 -4.31
N MET A 163 5.92 -11.03 -5.51
CA MET A 163 6.17 -9.60 -5.64
C MET A 163 4.96 -8.80 -5.15
N PHE A 164 3.77 -9.02 -5.72
CA PHE A 164 2.59 -8.22 -5.41
C PHE A 164 1.85 -8.68 -4.17
N ARG A 165 1.99 -9.94 -3.74
CA ARG A 165 1.52 -10.43 -2.44
C ARG A 165 2.42 -9.99 -1.29
N ASN A 166 3.72 -9.77 -1.52
CA ASN A 166 4.60 -9.16 -0.51
C ASN A 166 4.61 -7.64 -0.63
N LEU A 167 4.31 -7.06 -1.80
CA LEU A 167 4.00 -5.64 -1.95
C LEU A 167 2.66 -5.35 -1.27
N GLU A 168 1.64 -6.21 -1.41
CA GLU A 168 0.44 -6.23 -0.57
C GLU A 168 0.85 -6.47 0.87
N ASN A 169 1.50 -7.56 1.26
CA ASN A 169 1.96 -7.74 2.64
C ASN A 169 3.05 -6.72 3.08
N SER A 170 3.42 -5.71 2.29
CA SER A 170 4.21 -4.54 2.73
C SER A 170 3.46 -3.22 2.54
N LEU A 171 2.33 -3.20 1.79
CA LEU A 171 1.25 -2.19 1.71
C LEU A 171 -0.01 -2.64 2.51
N LEU A 172 0.10 -3.74 3.26
CA LEU A 172 -0.86 -4.45 4.13
C LEU A 172 -0.11 -5.02 5.34
N ALA A 173 1.23 -5.15 5.33
CA ALA A 173 1.98 -4.87 6.57
C ALA A 173 2.19 -3.36 6.75
N GLY A 174 1.84 -2.58 5.73
CA GLY A 174 1.19 -1.29 5.92
C GLY A 174 -0.31 -1.44 5.65
N GLU A 175 -1.05 -2.21 6.46
CA GLU A 175 -2.41 -1.71 6.76
C GLU A 175 -2.16 -0.25 7.14
N ALA A 176 -2.93 0.73 6.64
CA ALA A 176 -2.77 2.10 7.13
C ALA A 176 -2.75 1.99 8.67
N ILE A 177 -1.56 2.08 9.27
CA ILE A 177 -1.41 1.84 10.69
C ILE A 177 -2.08 3.10 11.22
N PRO A 178 -3.24 3.03 11.89
CA PRO A 178 -3.90 4.24 12.34
C PRO A 178 -2.87 5.06 13.12
N GLY A 179 -2.56 6.27 12.65
CA GLY A 179 -1.49 7.11 13.21
C GLY A 179 -0.15 7.15 12.45
N ASP A 180 0.14 6.26 11.51
CA ASP A 180 1.34 6.33 10.62
C ASP A 180 0.99 7.20 9.40
N LEU A 181 1.25 8.50 9.53
CA LEU A 181 0.85 9.56 8.59
C LEU A 181 1.87 9.76 7.47
N ASP A 182 3.13 9.40 7.68
CA ASP A 182 4.19 9.49 6.69
C ASP A 182 4.45 8.18 5.92
N CYS A 183 3.76 7.10 6.31
CA CYS A 183 3.88 5.76 5.77
C CYS A 183 5.28 5.15 5.94
N SER A 184 5.99 5.52 6.99
CA SER A 184 7.31 4.97 7.34
C SER A 184 7.22 3.53 7.86
N GLY A 185 6.04 3.10 8.32
CA GLY A 185 5.82 1.81 8.97
C GLY A 185 6.06 1.82 10.47
N ALA A 186 6.28 2.99 11.07
CA ALA A 186 6.28 3.24 12.50
C ALA A 186 5.19 4.29 12.82
N ILE A 187 4.69 4.29 14.07
CA ILE A 187 3.95 5.42 14.60
C ILE A 187 4.89 6.09 15.59
N ASP A 188 5.42 7.25 15.27
CA ASP A 188 6.44 7.94 16.07
C ASP A 188 6.21 9.45 16.17
N ALA A 189 7.22 10.18 16.66
CA ALA A 189 7.11 11.60 16.94
C ALA A 189 6.93 12.42 15.66
N GLU A 190 7.44 11.93 14.53
CA GLU A 190 7.30 12.54 13.22
C GLU A 190 5.83 12.54 12.77
N ASP A 191 5.05 11.52 13.11
CA ASP A 191 3.61 11.48 12.84
C ASP A 191 2.83 12.50 13.67
N ILE A 192 3.21 12.69 14.94
CA ILE A 192 2.62 13.71 15.81
C ILE A 192 2.86 15.10 15.21
N ASP A 193 4.10 15.39 14.81
CA ASP A 193 4.47 16.66 14.19
C ASP A 193 3.70 16.88 12.87
N LEU A 194 3.47 15.83 12.08
CA LEU A 194 2.68 15.90 10.84
C LEU A 194 1.20 16.19 11.10
N LEU A 195 0.59 15.52 12.08
CA LEU A 195 -0.81 15.74 12.43
C LEU A 195 -1.05 17.17 12.90
N VAL A 196 -0.16 17.69 13.74
CA VAL A 196 -0.27 19.07 14.24
C VAL A 196 -0.16 20.08 13.11
N ASN A 197 0.78 19.88 12.19
CA ASN A 197 0.88 20.71 11.01
C ASN A 197 -0.40 20.66 10.17
N ALA A 198 -1.08 19.50 10.08
CA ALA A 198 -2.35 19.39 9.38
C ALA A 198 -3.48 20.16 10.09
N ILE A 199 -3.56 20.08 11.42
CA ILE A 199 -4.52 20.83 12.25
C ILE A 199 -4.32 22.34 12.07
N ILE A 200 -3.09 22.83 12.23
CA ILE A 200 -2.75 24.26 12.11
C ILE A 200 -3.09 24.80 10.72
N ASN A 201 -2.85 24.02 9.67
CA ASN A 201 -3.09 24.44 8.28
C ASN A 201 -4.55 24.25 7.84
N GLY A 202 -5.41 23.62 8.64
CA GLY A 202 -6.79 23.30 8.27
C GLY A 202 -6.86 22.36 7.07
N SER A 203 -6.02 21.32 7.07
CA SER A 203 -5.98 20.29 6.03
C SER A 203 -7.32 19.56 5.90
N ALA A 204 -7.59 18.99 4.72
CA ALA A 204 -8.77 18.14 4.53
C ALA A 204 -8.62 16.83 5.33
N PRO A 205 -9.74 16.24 5.84
CA PRO A 205 -9.77 15.03 6.68
C PRO A 205 -8.80 13.92 6.27
N GLY A 206 -8.99 13.33 5.08
CA GLY A 206 -7.99 12.42 4.50
C GLY A 206 -7.52 11.34 5.47
N SER A 207 -6.21 11.26 5.69
CA SER A 207 -5.56 10.39 6.68
C SER A 207 -5.35 11.05 8.05
N TYR A 208 -5.70 12.33 8.19
CA TYR A 208 -5.51 13.13 9.41
C TYR A 208 -6.72 13.08 10.36
N ASP A 209 -7.90 12.67 9.88
CA ASP A 209 -9.12 12.42 10.65
C ASP A 209 -9.03 11.00 11.24
N LEU A 210 -8.42 10.89 12.42
CA LEU A 210 -8.10 9.63 13.09
C LEU A 210 -9.24 9.14 13.99
N ASP A 211 -10.07 10.06 14.49
CA ASP A 211 -11.21 9.75 15.36
C ASP A 211 -12.53 9.52 14.60
N ASP A 212 -12.48 9.59 13.25
CA ASP A 212 -13.62 9.46 12.33
C ASP A 212 -14.73 10.52 12.57
N SER A 213 -14.39 11.68 13.12
CA SER A 213 -15.34 12.79 13.37
C SER A 213 -15.73 13.55 12.09
N GLY A 214 -14.92 13.44 11.03
CA GLY A 214 -15.08 14.20 9.79
C GLY A 214 -14.37 15.56 9.80
N THR A 215 -13.57 15.84 10.83
CA THR A 215 -12.80 17.07 11.02
C THR A 215 -11.32 16.74 11.26
N VAL A 216 -10.42 17.74 11.15
CA VAL A 216 -9.00 17.61 11.52
C VAL A 216 -8.71 18.62 12.62
N ASP A 217 -8.73 18.18 13.86
CA ASP A 217 -8.60 19.04 15.02
C ASP A 217 -7.89 18.38 16.22
N ALA A 218 -8.04 18.96 17.42
CA ALA A 218 -7.36 18.49 18.61
C ALA A 218 -7.83 17.10 19.08
N ASP A 219 -9.04 16.68 18.69
CA ASP A 219 -9.57 15.37 19.05
C ASP A 219 -8.81 14.25 18.30
N ASP A 220 -8.33 14.51 17.08
CA ASP A 220 -7.44 13.59 16.34
C ASP A 220 -6.08 13.41 17.02
N LEU A 221 -5.53 14.51 17.54
CA LEU A 221 -4.26 14.49 18.26
C LEU A 221 -4.38 13.73 19.58
N ASP A 222 -5.50 13.91 20.30
CA ASP A 222 -5.80 13.16 21.52
C ASP A 222 -5.92 11.66 21.22
N PHE A 223 -6.61 11.28 20.13
CA PHE A 223 -6.74 9.89 19.69
C PHE A 223 -5.39 9.27 19.31
N LEU A 224 -4.53 10.00 18.61
CA LEU A 224 -3.17 9.54 18.27
C LEU A 224 -2.33 9.25 19.52
N ILE A 225 -2.35 10.16 20.50
CA ILE A 225 -1.54 10.06 21.71
C ILE A 225 -2.07 8.97 22.65
N THR A 226 -3.39 8.92 22.86
CA THR A 226 -3.99 8.12 23.93
C THR A 226 -4.49 6.75 23.49
N ASP A 227 -5.12 6.64 22.32
CA ASP A 227 -5.69 5.38 21.84
C ASP A 227 -4.71 4.59 20.96
N ILE A 228 -3.94 5.27 20.11
CA ILE A 228 -2.99 4.64 19.20
C ILE A 228 -1.63 4.39 19.88
N LEU A 229 -0.97 5.46 20.32
CA LEU A 229 0.35 5.38 20.97
C LEU A 229 0.27 4.89 22.41
N ASN A 230 -0.93 4.92 23.01
CA ASN A 230 -1.17 4.47 24.37
C ASN A 230 -0.22 5.14 25.39
N THR A 231 0.01 6.45 25.19
CA THR A 231 0.86 7.28 26.04
C THR A 231 0.12 8.55 26.49
N ALA A 232 0.85 9.50 27.07
CA ALA A 232 0.35 10.78 27.52
C ALA A 232 1.25 11.92 27.05
N VAL A 233 0.68 13.13 27.01
CA VAL A 233 1.43 14.36 26.74
C VAL A 233 2.56 14.51 27.74
N GLY A 234 3.79 14.66 27.24
CA GLY A 234 5.00 14.72 28.06
C GLY A 234 5.94 13.53 27.88
N ASP A 235 5.54 12.47 27.18
CA ASP A 235 6.39 11.33 26.82
C ASP A 235 7.12 11.64 25.50
N ALA A 236 8.35 12.14 25.58
CA ALA A 236 9.12 12.56 24.41
C ALA A 236 9.72 11.36 23.66
N ASN A 237 10.03 10.27 24.35
CA ASN A 237 10.68 9.11 23.74
C ASN A 237 9.68 8.01 23.32
N LEU A 238 8.39 8.22 23.56
CA LEU A 238 7.27 7.33 23.28
C LEU A 238 7.45 5.94 23.93
N ASP A 239 8.05 5.88 25.11
CA ASP A 239 8.24 4.65 25.88
C ASP A 239 7.06 4.27 26.79
N GLN A 240 5.94 4.99 26.61
CA GLN A 240 4.67 4.88 27.33
C GLN A 240 4.78 5.30 28.80
N LYS A 241 5.76 6.14 29.12
CA LYS A 241 5.96 6.74 30.43
C LYS A 241 6.28 8.22 30.30
N VAL A 242 5.92 8.96 31.33
CA VAL A 242 6.33 10.36 31.46
C VAL A 242 7.24 10.46 32.68
N ASP A 243 8.54 10.55 32.45
CA ASP A 243 9.54 10.55 33.51
C ASP A 243 10.70 11.56 33.30
N LEU A 244 11.82 11.32 34.00
CA LEU A 244 12.98 12.21 33.96
C LEU A 244 13.72 12.19 32.61
N LEU A 245 13.55 11.13 31.82
CA LEU A 245 14.12 11.04 30.48
C LEU A 245 13.45 12.04 29.55
N ASP A 246 12.14 12.19 29.63
CA ASP A 246 11.41 13.16 28.79
C ASP A 246 11.72 14.60 29.18
N LEU A 247 11.82 14.84 30.50
CA LEU A 247 12.27 16.12 31.01
C LEU A 247 13.68 16.46 30.52
N SER A 248 14.54 15.46 30.35
CA SER A 248 15.90 15.66 29.82
C SER A 248 15.88 16.05 28.34
N SER A 249 14.98 15.47 27.54
CA SER A 249 14.77 15.85 26.13
C SER A 249 14.30 17.30 26.02
N LEU A 250 13.28 17.69 26.80
CA LEU A 250 12.79 19.06 26.87
C LEU A 250 13.89 20.04 27.29
N ALA A 251 14.59 19.74 28.39
CA ALA A 251 15.62 20.64 28.93
C ALA A 251 16.80 20.83 27.96
N ALA A 252 17.15 19.82 27.17
CA ALA A 252 18.21 19.91 26.16
C ALA A 252 17.85 20.85 24.99
N ASN A 253 16.56 21.03 24.72
CA ASN A 253 16.04 21.82 23.59
C ASN A 253 15.31 23.09 24.03
N PHE A 254 15.41 23.47 25.30
CA PHE A 254 14.71 24.63 25.85
C PHE A 254 15.05 25.93 25.10
N HIS A 255 14.03 26.72 24.75
CA HIS A 255 14.08 27.89 23.89
C HIS A 255 14.57 27.64 22.45
N THR A 256 14.46 26.41 21.95
CA THR A 256 14.74 26.09 20.55
C THR A 256 13.45 25.69 19.82
N SER A 257 13.46 25.82 18.49
CA SER A 257 12.38 25.32 17.64
C SER A 257 12.64 23.85 17.35
N ALA A 258 11.77 22.98 17.85
CA ALA A 258 11.89 21.53 17.74
C ALA A 258 10.51 20.87 17.78
N GLY A 259 10.45 19.57 17.50
CA GLY A 259 9.21 18.78 17.49
C GLY A 259 8.99 18.01 18.79
N TRP A 260 8.02 17.10 18.76
CA TRP A 260 7.59 16.31 19.92
C TRP A 260 8.75 15.58 20.61
N ALA A 261 9.59 14.87 19.86
CA ALA A 261 10.69 14.07 20.41
C ALA A 261 11.76 14.89 21.16
N GLN A 262 11.77 16.19 20.94
CA GLN A 262 12.67 17.14 21.60
C GLN A 262 12.00 17.86 22.78
N GLY A 263 10.76 17.52 23.11
CA GLY A 263 10.03 18.04 24.27
C GLY A 263 9.12 19.23 23.96
N ASN A 264 8.73 19.43 22.70
CA ASN A 264 7.68 20.39 22.34
C ASN A 264 6.31 19.68 22.40
N PHE A 265 5.67 19.69 23.55
CA PHE A 265 4.43 18.95 23.82
C PHE A 265 3.17 19.77 23.54
N THR A 266 3.30 21.09 23.49
CA THR A 266 2.25 22.03 23.08
C THR A 266 2.29 22.34 21.59
N LEU A 267 3.38 21.93 20.94
CA LEU A 267 3.61 21.93 19.50
C LEU A 267 3.49 23.34 18.90
N ASP A 268 3.86 24.32 19.71
CA ASP A 268 3.99 25.71 19.32
C ASP A 268 5.41 25.97 18.76
N PRO A 269 5.76 27.19 18.33
CA PRO A 269 7.05 27.43 17.68
C PRO A 269 8.31 27.11 18.51
N ALA A 270 8.22 26.93 19.84
CA ALA A 270 9.40 26.74 20.68
C ALA A 270 9.16 25.86 21.91
N VAL A 271 10.18 25.07 22.28
CA VAL A 271 10.19 24.34 23.55
C VAL A 271 10.32 25.30 24.73
N ASP A 272 9.31 25.40 25.60
CA ASP A 272 9.28 26.37 26.69
C ASP A 272 8.61 25.89 28.00
N LEU A 273 8.18 26.84 28.84
CA LEU A 273 7.56 26.54 30.14
C LEU A 273 6.15 25.95 30.03
N LEU A 274 5.47 26.15 28.91
CA LEU A 274 4.17 25.54 28.63
C LEU A 274 4.34 24.05 28.38
N ASP A 275 5.37 23.63 27.65
CA ASP A 275 5.72 22.22 27.49
C ASP A 275 6.11 21.58 28.82
N LEU A 276 6.88 22.30 29.64
CA LEU A 276 7.22 21.83 30.98
C LEU A 276 5.96 21.64 31.84
N SER A 277 4.99 22.54 31.71
CA SER A 277 3.71 22.44 32.42
C SER A 277 2.86 21.26 31.92
N ALA A 278 2.90 20.98 30.62
CA ALA A 278 2.23 19.83 30.02
C ALA A 278 2.84 18.51 30.52
N LEU A 279 4.17 18.38 30.47
CA LEU A 279 4.89 17.22 31.01
C LEU A 279 4.63 17.05 32.51
N ALA A 280 4.73 18.13 33.30
CA ALA A 280 4.53 18.08 34.75
C ALA A 280 3.12 17.62 35.14
N SER A 281 2.11 17.91 34.30
CA SER A 281 0.72 17.49 34.55
C SER A 281 0.53 15.98 34.42
N ASN A 282 1.37 15.30 33.64
CA ASN A 282 1.32 13.86 33.42
C ASN A 282 2.50 13.11 34.05
N PHE A 283 3.36 13.78 34.83
CA PHE A 283 4.58 13.17 35.36
C PHE A 283 4.28 11.95 36.24
N GLY A 284 4.97 10.84 35.98
CA GLY A 284 4.73 9.55 36.62
C GLY A 284 3.62 8.73 35.95
N PHE A 285 3.09 9.18 34.81
CA PHE A 285 2.27 8.33 33.94
C PHE A 285 3.06 7.10 33.51
N THR A 286 2.39 5.96 33.51
CA THR A 286 2.88 4.70 32.95
C THR A 286 1.68 3.97 32.39
N SER A 287 1.70 3.59 31.12
CA SER A 287 0.61 2.78 30.58
C SER A 287 0.56 1.42 31.29
N THR A 288 -0.65 0.96 31.60
CA THR A 288 -0.90 -0.32 32.27
C THR A 288 -1.49 -1.38 31.33
N ILE A 289 -1.70 -1.01 30.07
CA ILE A 289 -2.25 -1.90 29.05
C ILE A 289 -1.09 -2.70 28.45
N PRO A 290 -1.09 -4.05 28.52
CA PRO A 290 -0.10 -4.84 27.81
C PRO A 290 -0.28 -4.63 26.31
N GLU A 291 0.81 -4.29 25.61
CA GLU A 291 0.81 -4.21 24.16
C GLU A 291 0.19 -5.48 23.54
N PRO A 292 -0.62 -5.37 22.48
CA PRO A 292 -1.05 -6.54 21.73
C PRO A 292 0.20 -7.31 21.30
N ALA A 293 0.31 -8.58 21.72
CA ALA A 293 1.44 -9.46 21.42
C ALA A 293 1.63 -9.79 19.92
N SER A 294 1.01 -9.02 19.02
CA SER A 294 0.92 -9.22 17.58
C SER A 294 2.26 -8.96 16.86
N ILE A 295 3.11 -8.05 17.35
CA ILE A 295 4.32 -7.62 16.64
C ILE A 295 5.58 -8.42 17.05
N ALA A 296 5.59 -9.04 18.24
CA ALA A 296 6.76 -9.76 18.74
C ALA A 296 6.99 -11.16 18.10
N ILE A 297 6.02 -11.72 17.37
CA ILE A 297 6.13 -13.10 16.82
C ILE A 297 7.01 -13.16 15.57
N LEU A 298 7.28 -12.05 14.88
CA LEU A 298 8.04 -12.07 13.63
C LEU A 298 9.55 -12.32 13.81
N ASN A 299 10.11 -12.02 14.98
CA ASN A 299 11.55 -12.17 15.25
C ASN A 299 11.96 -13.54 15.83
N LEU A 300 11.02 -14.38 16.27
CA LEU A 300 11.31 -15.73 16.82
C LEU A 300 11.22 -16.85 15.77
N GLY A 301 10.64 -16.57 14.59
CA GLY A 301 10.42 -17.58 13.54
C GLY A 301 11.63 -17.97 12.70
N ILE A 302 12.72 -17.18 12.73
CA ILE A 302 13.88 -17.42 11.84
C ILE A 302 14.94 -18.35 12.47
N LEU A 303 14.87 -18.66 13.78
CA LEU A 303 15.87 -19.53 14.43
C LEU A 303 15.48 -21.01 14.55
N ALA A 304 14.30 -21.41 14.07
CA ALA A 304 13.83 -22.79 14.18
C ALA A 304 13.62 -23.45 12.80
N THR A 305 14.71 -23.75 12.09
CA THR A 305 14.84 -24.98 11.26
C THR A 305 16.26 -25.10 10.71
N ARG A 306 17.16 -25.63 11.54
CA ARG A 306 18.36 -26.33 11.05
C ARG A 306 18.49 -27.63 11.84
N ARG A 307 17.99 -28.73 11.26
CA ARG A 307 18.40 -30.11 11.50
C ARG A 307 17.82 -31.00 10.40
#